data_AF-A0A8C0BLB1-F1
#
_entry.id   AF-A0A8C0BLB1-F1
#
_cell.length_a   1.000
_cell.length_b   1.000
_cell.length_c   1.000
_cell.angle_alpha   90.00
_cell.angle_beta   90.00
_cell.angle_gamma   90.00
#
_symmetry.space_group_name_H-M   'P 1'
#
loop_
_entity.id
_entity.type
_entity.pdbx_description
1 polymer ?
#
loop_
_entity_poly.entity_id
_entity_poly.type
_entity_poly.pdbx_seq_one_letter_code
_entity_poly.pdbx_strand_id
1 'polypeptide(L)'
;MAGSGTGRGRTAFTFNIDALGFGKGAALPDTVSKPPPTYPSTENKPVPLKTGEDEDYMLALKQDLRATMKQMPYFLAVEEDREGLFVCFLFLFMSSVLIIT
;
A
#
# COMPACT_ATOMS: atom_id res chain seq x y z
N MET A 1 -42.10 5.71 -50.20
CA MET A 1 -41.90 6.63 -49.05
C MET A 1 -40.72 6.14 -48.23
N ALA A 2 -39.92 7.09 -47.78
CA ALA A 2 -38.61 6.93 -47.16
C ALA A 2 -38.67 6.33 -45.75
N GLY A 3 -37.58 5.65 -45.37
CA GLY A 3 -37.35 5.16 -44.01
C GLY A 3 -36.00 4.46 -43.92
N SER A 4 -34.95 5.17 -44.37
CA SER A 4 -33.56 4.74 -44.34
C SER A 4 -33.17 4.25 -42.94
N GLY A 5 -32.98 2.94 -42.81
CA GLY A 5 -32.31 2.37 -41.64
C GLY A 5 -30.88 2.90 -41.60
N THR A 6 -30.59 3.78 -40.65
CA THR A 6 -29.21 4.23 -40.42
C THR A 6 -28.97 4.32 -38.93
N GLY A 7 -27.98 3.55 -38.51
CA GLY A 7 -27.78 3.08 -37.15
C GLY A 7 -27.49 4.15 -36.09
N ARG A 8 -27.87 3.75 -34.89
CA ARG A 8 -27.60 4.33 -33.57
C ARG A 8 -26.17 4.88 -33.46
N GLY A 9 -26.05 6.16 -33.14
CA GLY A 9 -24.94 6.71 -32.33
C GLY A 9 -23.53 6.66 -32.89
N ARG A 10 -23.31 6.60 -34.21
CA ARG A 10 -21.96 6.81 -34.76
C ARG A 10 -21.63 8.31 -34.81
N THR A 11 -20.73 8.70 -33.89
CA THR A 11 -19.77 9.82 -33.97
C THR A 11 -20.34 11.25 -34.02
N ALA A 12 -20.58 11.85 -32.85
CA ALA A 12 -20.60 13.31 -32.67
C ALA A 12 -19.49 13.72 -31.68
N PHE A 13 -18.24 13.50 -32.07
CA PHE A 13 -17.09 14.04 -31.34
C PHE A 13 -16.95 15.53 -31.69
N THR A 14 -16.70 16.40 -30.70
CA THR A 14 -16.57 17.86 -30.90
C THR A 14 -15.24 18.27 -31.55
N PHE A 15 -14.35 17.31 -31.79
CA PHE A 15 -13.03 17.49 -32.38
C PHE A 15 -12.83 16.57 -33.59
N ASN A 16 -11.92 16.96 -34.50
CA ASN A 16 -11.63 16.21 -35.72
C ASN A 16 -10.89 14.90 -35.41
N ILE A 17 -11.54 13.77 -35.66
CA ILE A 17 -11.00 12.43 -35.41
C ILE A 17 -9.94 12.04 -36.45
N ASP A 18 -10.10 12.49 -37.70
CA ASP A 18 -9.15 12.23 -38.79
C ASP A 18 -7.77 12.87 -38.52
N ALA A 19 -7.74 14.01 -37.80
CA ALA A 19 -6.49 14.66 -37.39
C ALA A 19 -5.73 13.88 -36.30
N LEU A 20 -6.43 13.00 -35.58
CA LEU A 20 -5.85 12.08 -34.60
C LEU A 20 -5.38 10.76 -35.25
N GLY A 21 -5.54 10.62 -36.57
CA GLY A 21 -5.10 9.45 -37.33
C GLY A 21 -6.14 8.32 -37.42
N PHE A 22 -7.36 8.53 -36.93
CA PHE A 22 -8.46 7.58 -37.10
C PHE A 22 -9.28 7.95 -38.34
N GLY A 23 -9.16 7.18 -39.42
CA GLY A 23 -9.95 7.39 -40.63
C GLY A 23 -11.45 7.13 -40.42
N LYS A 24 -12.28 7.65 -41.32
CA LYS A 24 -13.73 7.44 -41.32
C LYS A 24 -14.09 5.94 -41.37
N GLY A 25 -14.60 5.41 -40.25
CA GLY A 25 -14.93 3.99 -40.09
C GLY A 25 -13.81 3.12 -39.52
N ALA A 26 -12.68 3.70 -39.11
CA ALA A 26 -11.61 3.01 -38.41
C ALA A 26 -12.08 2.50 -37.04
N ALA A 27 -11.48 1.40 -36.58
CA ALA A 27 -11.74 0.82 -35.27
C ALA A 27 -11.27 1.80 -34.18
N LEU A 28 -12.23 2.36 -33.45
CA LEU A 28 -11.96 3.12 -32.23
C LEU A 28 -11.55 2.13 -31.12
N PRO A 29 -10.71 2.55 -30.16
CA PRO A 29 -10.36 1.71 -29.03
C PRO A 29 -11.63 1.29 -28.27
N ASP A 30 -11.64 0.03 -27.84
CA ASP A 30 -12.78 -0.53 -27.12
C ASP A 30 -13.04 0.24 -25.82
N THR A 31 -14.31 0.43 -25.50
CA THR A 31 -14.71 1.07 -24.25
C THR A 31 -14.40 0.13 -23.09
N VAL A 32 -13.42 0.50 -22.27
CA VAL A 32 -13.05 -0.26 -21.07
C VAL A 32 -14.14 -0.04 -19.99
N SER A 33 -14.85 -1.11 -19.62
CA SER A 33 -15.99 -1.05 -18.68
C SER A 33 -15.60 -1.11 -17.20
N LYS A 34 -14.39 -1.59 -16.89
CA LYS A 34 -13.90 -1.78 -15.51
C LYS A 34 -12.52 -1.16 -15.35
N PRO A 35 -12.23 -0.52 -14.20
CA PRO A 35 -10.88 -0.03 -13.95
C PRO A 35 -9.88 -1.19 -13.96
N PRO A 36 -8.65 -0.98 -14.46
CA PRO A 36 -7.59 -1.97 -14.37
C PRO A 36 -7.35 -2.41 -12.93
N PRO A 37 -6.95 -3.67 -12.70
CA PRO A 37 -6.63 -4.15 -11.35
C PRO A 37 -5.40 -3.41 -10.80
N THR A 38 -5.36 -3.23 -9.47
CA THR A 38 -4.25 -2.56 -8.77
C THR A 38 -2.89 -3.23 -9.03
N TYR A 39 -2.88 -4.55 -9.23
CA TYR A 39 -1.69 -5.33 -9.52
C TYR A 39 -1.85 -6.00 -10.89
N PRO A 40 -1.25 -5.44 -11.96
CA PRO A 40 -1.24 -6.11 -13.25
C PRO A 40 -0.39 -7.39 -13.17
N SER A 41 -0.70 -8.37 -14.02
CA SER A 41 0.15 -9.56 -14.15
C SER A 41 1.47 -9.15 -14.79
N THR A 42 2.59 -9.41 -14.11
CA THR A 42 3.93 -9.20 -14.66
C THR A 42 4.40 -10.44 -15.39
N GLU A 43 4.96 -10.28 -16.59
CA GLU A 43 5.50 -11.40 -17.38
C GLU A 43 6.70 -12.07 -16.70
N ASN A 44 7.52 -11.27 -16.02
CA ASN A 44 8.74 -11.73 -15.36
C ASN A 44 8.58 -11.78 -13.84
N LYS A 45 9.17 -12.82 -13.23
CA LYS A 45 9.27 -12.98 -11.78
C LYS A 45 10.67 -12.58 -11.29
N PRO A 46 10.81 -12.10 -10.05
CA PRO A 46 12.12 -11.82 -9.48
C PRO A 46 12.97 -13.09 -9.39
N VAL A 47 14.29 -12.91 -9.47
CA VAL A 47 15.26 -14.00 -9.38
C VAL A 47 15.20 -14.62 -7.98
N PRO A 48 15.23 -15.96 -7.85
CA PRO A 48 15.30 -16.62 -6.55
C PRO A 48 16.50 -16.17 -5.72
N LEU A 49 16.34 -16.19 -4.39
CA LEU A 49 17.43 -15.90 -3.46
C LEU A 49 18.57 -16.90 -3.63
N LYS A 50 19.80 -16.45 -3.35
CA LYS A 50 20.97 -17.32 -3.32
C LYS A 50 20.87 -18.25 -2.11
N THR A 51 21.08 -19.54 -2.34
CA THR A 51 21.04 -20.58 -1.31
C THR A 51 22.44 -21.13 -1.12
N GLY A 52 22.91 -21.20 0.13
CA GLY A 52 24.23 -21.70 0.48
C GLY A 52 24.55 -21.44 1.96
N GLU A 53 25.44 -22.24 2.53
CA GLU A 53 25.81 -22.18 3.95
C GLU A 53 26.35 -20.80 4.35
N ASP A 54 27.13 -20.17 3.47
CA ASP A 54 27.68 -18.82 3.69
C ASP A 54 26.58 -17.75 3.77
N GLU A 55 25.59 -17.81 2.88
CA GLU A 55 24.46 -16.86 2.86
C GLU A 55 23.58 -17.05 4.10
N ASP A 56 23.32 -18.30 4.49
CA ASP A 56 22.55 -18.64 5.68
C ASP A 56 23.26 -18.18 6.97
N TYR A 57 24.59 -18.32 7.02
CA TYR A 57 25.40 -17.79 8.12
C TYR A 57 25.29 -16.27 8.21
N MET A 58 25.42 -15.56 7.09
CA MET A 58 25.31 -14.10 7.06
C MET A 58 23.90 -13.62 7.43
N LEU A 59 22.86 -14.38 7.06
CA LEU A 59 21.48 -14.10 7.47
C LEU A 59 21.27 -14.27 8.97
N ALA A 60 21.81 -15.34 9.57
CA ALA A 60 21.77 -15.54 11.02
C ALA A 60 22.52 -14.42 11.75
N LEU A 61 23.75 -14.11 11.30
CA LEU A 61 24.57 -13.04 11.88
C LEU A 61 23.87 -11.68 11.83
N LYS A 62 23.18 -11.36 10.72
CA LYS A 62 22.40 -10.13 10.61
C LYS A 62 21.28 -10.05 11.66
N GLN A 63 20.63 -11.17 11.97
CA GLN A 63 19.58 -11.23 12.99
C GLN A 63 20.17 -11.03 14.39
N ASP A 64 21.31 -11.66 14.68
CA ASP A 64 22.02 -11.51 15.95
C ASP A 64 22.49 -10.06 16.16
N LEU A 65 23.02 -9.43 15.11
CA LEU A 65 23.39 -8.01 15.16
C LEU A 65 22.17 -7.13 15.43
N ARG A 66 21.04 -7.39 14.80
CA ARG A 66 19.80 -6.63 15.07
C ARG A 66 19.34 -6.80 16.53
N ALA A 67 19.46 -7.99 17.08
CA ALA A 67 19.07 -8.27 18.47
C ALA A 67 20.03 -7.58 19.46
N THR A 68 21.33 -7.73 19.26
CA THR A 68 22.37 -7.13 20.12
C THR A 68 22.35 -5.61 20.07
N MET A 69 22.19 -5.01 18.88
CA MET A 69 22.15 -3.55 18.73
C MET A 69 21.00 -2.90 19.49
N LYS A 70 19.85 -3.58 19.64
CA LYS A 70 18.73 -3.09 20.46
C LYS A 70 19.02 -3.11 21.97
N GLN A 71 19.97 -3.94 22.41
CA GLN A 71 20.39 -4.05 23.81
C GLN A 71 21.57 -3.12 24.14
N MET A 72 22.22 -2.55 23.12
CA MET A 72 23.33 -1.62 23.32
C MET A 72 22.84 -0.30 23.92
N PRO A 73 23.67 0.37 24.73
CA PRO A 73 23.31 1.65 25.35
C PRO A 73 23.11 2.79 24.35
N TYR A 74 23.51 2.59 23.09
CA TYR A 74 23.27 3.52 21.98
C TYR A 74 21.84 3.44 21.42
N PHE A 75 21.06 2.42 21.81
CA PHE A 75 19.67 2.30 21.39
C PHE A 75 18.77 3.18 22.28
N LEU A 76 18.45 4.37 21.77
CA LEU A 76 17.49 5.27 22.40
C LEU A 76 16.07 4.73 22.18
N ALA A 77 15.55 4.01 23.18
CA ALA A 77 14.15 3.65 23.22
C ALA A 77 13.30 4.91 23.47
N VAL A 78 12.12 4.98 22.84
CA VAL A 78 11.12 5.98 23.23
C VAL A 78 10.69 5.63 24.65
N GLU A 79 10.83 6.57 25.59
CA GLU A 79 10.31 6.37 26.94
C GLU A 79 8.79 6.29 26.86
N GLU A 80 8.22 5.14 27.23
CA GLU A 80 6.81 5.08 27.58
C GLU A 80 6.70 5.59 29.01
N ASP A 81 6.03 6.72 29.20
CA ASP A 81 5.78 7.36 30.49
C ASP A 81 5.00 6.42 31.44
N ARG A 82 5.70 5.44 32.07
CA ARG A 82 5.15 4.61 33.16
C ARG A 82 4.80 5.44 34.40
N GLU A 83 5.29 6.67 34.44
CA GLU A 83 4.99 7.67 35.47
C GLU A 83 3.49 8.00 35.54
N GLY A 84 2.77 7.94 34.42
CA GLY A 84 1.33 8.23 34.39
C GLY A 84 0.49 7.20 35.14
N LEU A 85 0.89 5.91 35.11
CA LEU A 85 0.16 4.85 35.79
C LEU A 85 0.37 4.89 37.31
N PHE A 86 1.59 5.14 37.78
CA PHE A 86 1.86 5.22 39.22
C PHE A 86 1.19 6.44 39.87
N VAL A 87 1.20 7.60 39.18
CA VAL A 87 0.52 8.81 39.66
C VAL A 87 -1.00 8.61 39.67
N CYS A 88 -1.58 7.98 38.66
CA CYS A 88 -3.03 7.69 38.62
C CYS A 88 -3.44 6.68 39.71
N PHE A 89 -2.64 5.64 39.95
CA PHE A 89 -2.86 4.69 41.05
C PHE A 89 -2.70 5.35 42.43
N LEU A 90 -1.69 6.19 42.63
CA LEU A 90 -1.48 6.92 43.88
C LEU A 90 -2.64 7.90 44.14
N PHE A 91 -3.11 8.59 43.10
CA PHE A 91 -4.23 9.53 43.20
C PHE A 91 -5.54 8.81 43.55
N LEU A 92 -5.84 7.69 42.87
CA LEU A 92 -7.01 6.86 43.20
C LEU A 92 -6.92 6.28 44.61
N PHE A 93 -5.74 5.82 45.04
CA PHE A 93 -5.51 5.28 46.38
C PHE A 93 -5.70 6.35 47.46
N MET A 94 -5.09 7.53 47.31
CA MET A 94 -5.24 8.64 48.26
C MET A 94 -6.69 9.15 48.33
N SER A 95 -7.38 9.22 47.19
CA SER A 95 -8.80 9.61 47.13
C SER A 95 -9.69 8.60 47.86
N SER A 96 -9.42 7.31 47.69
CA SER A 96 -10.18 6.24 48.34
C SER A 96 -9.99 6.25 49.86
N VAL A 97 -8.76 6.49 50.33
CA VAL A 97 -8.45 6.57 51.78
C VAL A 97 -9.12 7.80 52.42
N LEU A 98 -9.19 8.93 51.72
CA LEU A 98 -9.86 10.15 52.18
C LEU A 98 -11.39 9.98 52.28
N ILE A 99 -12.00 9.17 51.42
CA ILE A 99 -13.46 8.91 51.45
C ILE A 99 -13.86 7.97 52.61
N ILE A 100 -12.92 7.14 53.07
CA ILE A 100 -13.18 6.11 54.10
C ILE A 100 -12.88 6.61 55.53
N THR A 101 -12.18 7.75 55.68
CA THR A 101 -11.87 8.40 56.97
C THR A 101 -12.90 9.48 57.29
#